data_AF-A0A539E0A0-F1
#
_entry.id   AF-A0A539E0A0-F1
#
_cell.length_a   1.000
_cell.length_b   1.000
_cell.length_c   1.000
_cell.angle_alpha   90.00
_cell.angle_beta   90.00
_cell.angle_gamma   90.00
#
_symmetry.space_group_name_H-M   'P 1'
#
loop_
_entity.id
_entity.type
_entity.pdbx_description
1 polymer ?
#
loop_
_entity_poly.entity_id
_entity_poly.type
_entity_poly.pdbx_seq_one_letter_code
_entity_poly.pdbx_strand_id
1 'polypeptide(L)'
;ANEIIVRAGEEIREEHAARIEDSSIDHVRIRSVLTCASRRGVCALCYGRNLANGRMVELGEAVGVIGAQSIGEPGTQLTLRTFHIGGVAGRIVEQSQIKARTNGLVKYPKLPVVEIGEGGNAGKWIVTGHKGDLELVDDEGRTRHRYSPPYGATIHVADGANVEEGQPLFEWDTYNTPILTERNGTVRFGDIKERVTVRDVLDENTGLRQQVIVDDKEKVLQPHIDVIGAAGQRLAHYPLPTGAMLLIKDGDKVTAGTVVAKIRRDISKTRDITGGLPRVSELLRSSSRTRTARIASTWCRRASTWSSRKVCMSAPASA
;
A
#
# COMPACT_ATOMS: atom_id res chain seq x y z
N ALA A 1 6.96 -33.79 7.54
CA ALA A 1 8.17 -34.25 6.82
C ALA A 1 8.67 -33.09 5.96
N ASN A 2 9.98 -32.84 5.90
CA ASN A 2 10.55 -31.80 5.05
C ASN A 2 10.53 -32.25 3.58
N GLU A 3 9.40 -32.04 2.91
CA GLU A 3 9.26 -32.33 1.49
C GLU A 3 9.96 -31.24 0.67
N ILE A 4 10.90 -31.65 -0.18
CA ILE A 4 11.61 -30.74 -1.09
C ILE A 4 10.75 -30.60 -2.35
N ILE A 5 10.23 -29.39 -2.61
CA ILE A 5 9.39 -29.10 -3.78
C ILE A 5 10.24 -28.97 -5.05
N VAL A 6 11.36 -28.24 -4.98
CA VAL A 6 12.32 -28.00 -6.08
C VAL A 6 13.75 -27.97 -5.53
N ARG A 7 14.71 -28.56 -6.24
CA ARG A 7 16.13 -28.53 -5.84
C ARG A 7 16.85 -27.26 -6.31
N ALA A 8 17.97 -26.95 -5.66
CA ALA A 8 18.80 -25.82 -6.07
C ALA A 8 19.33 -26.02 -7.50
N GLY A 9 19.08 -25.05 -8.37
CA GLY A 9 19.54 -25.07 -9.77
C GLY A 9 18.58 -25.76 -10.75
N GLU A 10 17.46 -26.28 -10.26
CA GLU A 10 16.39 -26.84 -11.08
C GLU A 10 15.47 -25.74 -11.64
N GLU A 11 14.89 -26.00 -12.82
CA GLU A 11 13.96 -25.08 -13.47
C GLU A 11 12.60 -25.11 -12.74
N ILE A 12 12.08 -23.95 -12.36
CA ILE A 12 10.74 -23.83 -11.79
C ILE A 12 9.73 -23.85 -12.94
N ARG A 13 8.97 -24.95 -13.02
CA ARG A 13 7.84 -25.15 -13.95
C ARG A 13 6.51 -24.86 -13.27
N GLU A 14 5.45 -24.83 -14.05
CA GLU A 14 4.09 -24.52 -13.61
C GLU A 14 3.62 -25.48 -12.50
N GLU A 15 3.95 -26.77 -12.59
CA GLU A 15 3.67 -27.77 -11.55
C GLU A 15 4.38 -27.48 -10.22
N HIS A 16 5.61 -26.96 -10.29
CA HIS A 16 6.37 -26.56 -9.12
C HIS A 16 5.83 -25.26 -8.53
N ALA A 17 5.44 -24.31 -9.38
CA ALA A 17 4.87 -23.05 -8.97
C ALA A 17 3.55 -23.24 -8.21
N ALA A 18 2.65 -24.10 -8.70
CA ALA A 18 1.39 -24.43 -8.01
C ALA A 18 1.64 -25.03 -6.62
N ARG A 19 2.57 -25.97 -6.51
CA ARG A 19 2.96 -26.57 -5.22
C ARG A 19 3.62 -25.56 -4.26
N ILE A 20 4.35 -24.59 -4.78
CA ILE A 20 4.92 -23.50 -3.97
C ILE A 20 3.79 -22.59 -3.46
N GLU A 21 2.80 -22.27 -4.29
CA GLU A 21 1.65 -21.43 -3.91
C GLU A 21 0.75 -22.10 -2.86
N ASP A 22 0.56 -23.42 -2.96
CA ASP A 22 -0.18 -24.22 -1.96
C ASP A 22 0.61 -24.44 -0.66
N SER A 23 1.89 -24.08 -0.65
CA SER A 23 2.75 -24.19 0.53
C SER A 23 2.86 -22.87 1.29
N SER A 24 3.24 -22.91 2.57
CA SER A 24 3.45 -21.73 3.40
C SER A 24 4.79 -21.01 3.14
N ILE A 25 5.28 -20.98 1.90
CA ILE A 25 6.57 -20.38 1.53
C ILE A 25 6.34 -18.96 0.99
N ASP A 26 6.73 -17.94 1.77
CA ASP A 26 6.57 -16.53 1.38
C ASP A 26 7.66 -16.01 0.44
N HIS A 27 8.87 -16.59 0.50
CA HIS A 27 10.04 -16.09 -0.21
C HIS A 27 10.88 -17.24 -0.81
N VAL A 28 11.21 -17.11 -2.10
CA VAL A 28 12.05 -18.06 -2.83
C VAL A 28 13.27 -17.34 -3.38
N ARG A 29 14.45 -17.92 -3.13
CA ARG A 29 15.70 -17.40 -3.68
C ARG A 29 15.92 -17.95 -5.08
N ILE A 30 15.85 -17.07 -6.08
CA ILE A 30 16.07 -17.42 -7.49
C ILE A 30 17.45 -16.96 -7.99
N ARG A 31 17.89 -17.52 -9.12
CA ARG A 31 19.03 -16.97 -9.86
C ARG A 31 18.57 -15.75 -10.65
N SER A 32 19.46 -14.79 -10.85
CA SER A 32 19.18 -13.57 -11.60
C SER A 32 20.29 -13.27 -12.59
N VAL A 33 19.92 -12.71 -13.73
CA VAL A 33 20.84 -12.19 -14.75
C VAL A 33 21.81 -11.15 -14.18
N LEU A 34 21.40 -10.39 -13.16
CA LEU A 34 22.24 -9.38 -12.49
C LEU A 34 23.32 -9.98 -11.58
N THR A 35 23.11 -11.22 -11.13
CA THR A 35 24.03 -11.95 -10.25
C THR A 35 24.89 -12.97 -11.01
N CYS A 36 24.84 -12.94 -12.35
CA CYS A 36 25.59 -13.88 -13.18
C CYS A 36 27.09 -13.59 -13.11
N ALA A 37 27.89 -14.60 -12.77
CA ALA A 37 29.35 -14.51 -12.71
C ALA A 37 30.03 -14.66 -14.09
N SER A 38 29.27 -14.77 -15.18
CA SER A 38 29.84 -14.86 -16.52
C SER A 38 30.54 -13.55 -16.90
N ARG A 39 31.75 -13.65 -17.48
CA ARG A 39 32.52 -12.47 -17.90
C ARG A 39 31.92 -11.76 -19.12
N ARG A 40 31.31 -12.53 -20.03
CA ARG A 40 30.64 -12.02 -21.24
C ARG A 40 29.38 -12.84 -21.47
N GLY A 41 28.27 -12.16 -21.71
CA GLY A 41 26.95 -12.80 -21.84
C GLY A 41 26.40 -13.29 -20.50
N VAL A 42 25.36 -14.12 -20.57
CA VAL A 42 24.61 -14.63 -19.42
C VAL A 42 24.57 -16.16 -19.48
N CYS A 43 24.68 -16.81 -18.33
CA CYS A 43 24.59 -18.26 -18.23
C CYS A 43 23.15 -18.74 -18.47
N ALA A 44 22.94 -19.91 -19.11
CA ALA A 44 21.60 -20.42 -19.39
C ALA A 44 20.74 -20.51 -18.12
N LEU A 45 21.27 -21.11 -17.06
CA LEU A 45 20.63 -21.24 -15.76
C LEU A 45 20.34 -19.89 -15.04
N CYS A 46 20.97 -18.79 -15.45
CA CYS A 46 20.79 -17.46 -14.86
C CYS A 46 19.66 -16.69 -15.54
N TYR A 47 19.43 -16.99 -16.84
CA TYR A 47 18.34 -16.44 -17.62
C TYR A 47 17.07 -17.30 -17.46
N GLY A 48 17.21 -18.62 -17.49
CA GLY A 48 16.09 -19.55 -17.36
C GLY A 48 15.49 -19.91 -18.72
N ARG A 49 14.16 -19.97 -18.72
CA ARG A 49 13.34 -20.37 -19.86
C ARG A 49 13.13 -19.20 -20.82
N ASN A 50 13.27 -19.45 -22.12
CA ASN A 50 12.79 -18.51 -23.12
C ASN A 50 11.25 -18.58 -23.16
N LEU A 51 10.62 -17.45 -22.86
CA LEU A 51 9.16 -17.34 -22.79
C LEU A 51 8.47 -17.40 -24.17
N ALA A 52 9.20 -17.22 -25.27
CA ALA A 52 8.64 -17.29 -26.61
C ALA A 52 8.36 -18.74 -27.06
N ASN A 53 9.23 -19.68 -26.68
CA ASN A 53 9.14 -21.09 -27.08
C ASN A 53 8.85 -22.04 -25.90
N GLY A 54 8.88 -21.52 -24.67
CA GLY A 54 8.66 -22.32 -23.47
C GLY A 54 9.71 -23.40 -23.26
N ARG A 55 10.96 -23.18 -23.68
CA ARG A 55 12.08 -24.11 -23.44
C ARG A 55 13.22 -23.40 -22.75
N MET A 56 14.12 -24.18 -22.14
CA MET A 56 15.35 -23.64 -21.58
C MET A 56 16.14 -22.92 -22.67
N VAL A 57 16.69 -21.74 -22.36
CA VAL A 57 17.43 -20.93 -23.33
C VAL A 57 18.62 -21.71 -23.92
N GLU A 58 18.80 -21.60 -25.23
CA GLU A 58 19.89 -22.26 -25.94
C GLU A 58 21.17 -21.40 -25.93
N LEU A 59 22.33 -22.06 -25.97
CA LEU A 59 23.61 -21.34 -26.06
C LEU A 59 23.71 -20.62 -27.41
N GLY A 60 23.98 -19.32 -27.36
CA GLY A 60 24.05 -18.45 -28.54
C GLY A 60 22.81 -17.60 -28.77
N GLU A 61 21.75 -17.79 -27.98
CA GLU A 61 20.54 -16.98 -28.07
C GLU A 61 20.78 -15.53 -27.61
N ALA A 62 20.29 -14.57 -28.40
CA ALA A 62 20.51 -13.14 -28.20
C ALA A 62 19.54 -12.54 -27.15
N VAL A 63 19.60 -13.05 -25.91
CA VAL A 63 18.71 -12.68 -24.80
C VAL A 63 18.66 -11.18 -24.50
N GLY A 64 19.74 -10.44 -24.76
CA GLY A 64 19.80 -8.99 -24.58
C GLY A 64 18.93 -8.23 -25.58
N VAL A 65 18.89 -8.68 -26.84
CA VAL A 65 18.04 -8.08 -27.88
C VAL A 65 16.58 -8.39 -27.61
N ILE A 66 16.29 -9.65 -27.25
CA ILE A 66 14.95 -10.11 -26.88
C ILE A 66 14.43 -9.27 -25.71
N GLY A 67 15.20 -9.14 -24.63
CA GLY A 67 14.81 -8.33 -23.46
C GLY A 67 14.57 -6.85 -23.79
N ALA A 68 15.39 -6.26 -24.67
CA ALA A 68 15.19 -4.88 -25.12
C ALA A 68 13.88 -4.71 -25.92
N GLN A 69 13.58 -5.65 -26.81
CA GLN A 69 12.34 -5.64 -27.61
C GLN A 69 11.09 -5.86 -26.76
N SER A 70 11.15 -6.79 -25.80
CA SER A 70 10.03 -7.08 -24.88
C SER A 70 9.62 -5.89 -24.02
N ILE A 71 10.49 -4.89 -23.85
CA ILE A 71 10.15 -3.62 -23.19
C ILE A 71 9.78 -2.55 -24.22
N GLY A 72 10.57 -2.43 -25.30
CA GLY A 72 10.45 -1.37 -26.28
C GLY A 72 9.16 -1.43 -27.11
N GLU A 73 8.85 -2.57 -27.73
CA GLU A 73 7.71 -2.73 -28.62
C GLU A 73 6.36 -2.61 -27.88
N PRO A 74 6.14 -3.27 -26.73
CA PRO A 74 4.93 -3.03 -25.96
C PRO A 74 4.82 -1.58 -25.49
N GLY A 75 5.94 -0.94 -25.14
CA GLY A 75 5.97 0.46 -24.71
C GLY A 75 5.47 1.43 -25.78
N THR A 76 5.95 1.29 -27.02
CA THR A 76 5.49 2.10 -28.16
C THR A 76 4.07 1.76 -28.59
N GLN A 77 3.67 0.50 -28.47
CA GLN A 77 2.31 0.07 -28.79
C GLN A 77 1.28 0.60 -27.78
N LEU A 78 1.63 0.60 -26.50
CA LEU A 78 0.77 1.07 -25.42
C LEU A 78 0.54 2.58 -25.48
N THR A 79 1.54 3.38 -25.90
CA THR A 79 1.31 4.81 -26.14
C THR A 79 0.30 5.02 -27.26
N LEU A 80 0.47 4.36 -28.41
CA LEU A 80 -0.45 4.51 -29.54
C LEU A 80 -1.87 4.07 -29.18
N ARG A 81 -2.07 2.90 -28.56
CA ARG A 81 -3.42 2.43 -28.19
C ARG A 81 -4.12 3.32 -27.16
N THR A 82 -3.38 3.90 -26.22
CA THR A 82 -3.97 4.74 -25.16
C THR A 82 -4.55 6.04 -25.70
N PHE A 83 -3.91 6.68 -26.69
CA PHE A 83 -4.45 7.89 -27.32
C PHE A 83 -5.75 7.64 -28.08
N HIS A 84 -5.93 6.45 -28.66
CA HIS A 84 -7.14 6.11 -29.44
C HIS A 84 -8.32 5.65 -28.55
N ILE A 85 -8.04 5.09 -27.37
CA ILE A 85 -9.07 4.60 -26.42
C ILE A 85 -9.48 5.70 -25.41
N GLY A 86 -8.80 6.85 -25.38
CA GLY A 86 -9.01 7.94 -24.42
C GLY A 86 -10.43 8.53 -24.34
N GLY A 87 -11.35 8.16 -25.24
CA GLY A 87 -12.76 8.54 -25.20
C GLY A 87 -13.67 7.63 -24.37
N VAL A 88 -13.25 6.41 -24.03
CA VAL A 88 -14.09 5.46 -23.26
C VAL A 88 -13.38 5.11 -21.96
N ALA A 89 -13.63 5.93 -20.92
CA ALA A 89 -13.14 5.70 -19.58
C ALA A 89 -13.85 4.48 -18.94
N GLY A 90 -13.42 3.28 -19.32
CA GLY A 90 -13.84 2.04 -18.70
C GLY A 90 -13.36 1.98 -17.25
N ARG A 91 -14.25 2.35 -16.32
CA ARG A 91 -14.09 2.25 -14.87
C ARG A 91 -14.02 0.76 -14.50
N ILE A 92 -12.82 0.19 -14.51
CA ILE A 92 -12.60 -1.12 -13.87
C ILE A 92 -12.80 -0.87 -12.38
N VAL A 93 -13.86 -1.44 -11.82
CA VAL A 93 -14.19 -1.39 -10.41
C VAL A 93 -13.14 -2.25 -9.70
N GLU A 94 -12.22 -1.62 -8.99
CA GLU A 94 -11.31 -2.33 -8.09
C GLU A 94 -12.14 -3.05 -7.01
N GLN A 95 -11.78 -4.31 -6.73
CA GLN A 95 -12.44 -5.08 -5.67
C GLN A 95 -12.15 -4.42 -4.32
N SER A 96 -13.20 -3.87 -3.69
CA SER A 96 -13.16 -3.20 -2.39
C SER A 96 -13.38 -4.14 -1.21
N GLN A 97 -13.41 -5.45 -1.45
CA GLN A 97 -13.71 -6.48 -0.47
C GLN A 97 -12.87 -7.73 -0.73
N ILE A 98 -12.44 -8.39 0.35
CA ILE A 98 -11.80 -9.71 0.31
C ILE A 98 -12.74 -10.73 0.93
N LYS A 99 -12.92 -11.86 0.24
CA LYS A 99 -13.73 -13.00 0.68
C LYS A 99 -12.82 -14.15 1.12
N ALA A 100 -13.32 -14.97 2.03
CA ALA A 100 -12.67 -16.21 2.45
C ALA A 100 -12.52 -17.15 1.26
N ARG A 101 -11.32 -17.72 1.07
CA ARG A 101 -11.04 -18.71 0.01
C ARG A 101 -11.31 -20.16 0.43
N THR A 102 -11.45 -20.39 1.73
CA THR A 102 -11.64 -21.72 2.31
C THR A 102 -12.40 -21.54 3.61
N ASN A 103 -13.05 -22.61 4.06
CA ASN A 103 -13.64 -22.67 5.39
C ASN A 103 -12.56 -22.64 6.47
N GLY A 104 -12.85 -22.05 7.62
CA GLY A 104 -11.96 -22.12 8.77
C GLY A 104 -12.21 -21.05 9.83
N LEU A 105 -11.41 -21.10 10.88
CA LEU A 105 -11.44 -20.18 12.00
C LEU A 105 -10.63 -18.92 11.70
N VAL A 106 -11.24 -17.76 11.85
CA VAL A 106 -10.56 -16.48 11.66
C VAL A 106 -9.84 -16.09 12.94
N LYS A 107 -8.57 -15.67 12.83
CA LYS A 107 -7.78 -15.12 13.92
C LYS A 107 -7.07 -13.84 13.51
N TYR A 108 -7.03 -12.84 14.39
CA TYR A 108 -6.29 -11.60 14.12
C TYR A 108 -5.10 -11.42 15.08
N PRO A 109 -3.96 -12.13 14.88
CA PRO A 109 -2.82 -12.01 15.78
C PRO A 109 -2.24 -10.59 15.76
N LYS A 110 -2.38 -9.87 16.88
CA LYS A 110 -1.86 -8.51 17.09
C LYS A 110 -2.43 -7.44 16.15
N LEU A 111 -3.62 -7.67 15.58
CA LEU A 111 -4.32 -6.64 14.83
C LEU A 111 -5.15 -5.78 15.80
N PRO A 112 -4.84 -4.48 15.99
CA PRO A 112 -5.67 -3.62 16.80
C PRO A 112 -6.96 -3.30 16.03
N VAL A 113 -8.07 -3.75 16.59
CA VAL A 113 -9.43 -3.56 16.05
C VAL A 113 -10.32 -2.95 17.12
N VAL A 114 -11.29 -2.15 16.70
CA VAL A 114 -12.31 -1.59 17.57
C VAL A 114 -13.69 -1.93 17.01
N GLU A 115 -14.58 -2.38 17.87
CA GLU A 115 -15.97 -2.66 17.51
C GLU A 115 -16.78 -1.37 17.40
N ILE A 116 -17.58 -1.25 16.34
CA ILE A 116 -18.48 -0.10 16.16
C ILE A 116 -19.77 -0.36 16.94
N GLY A 117 -20.01 0.45 17.97
CA GLY A 117 -21.19 0.33 18.84
C GLY A 117 -22.42 1.12 18.39
N GLU A 118 -22.34 2.00 17.39
CA GLU A 118 -23.44 2.93 17.05
C GLU A 118 -23.80 2.96 15.55
N GLY A 119 -25.11 2.93 15.26
CA GLY A 119 -25.70 2.99 13.91
C GLY A 119 -25.93 1.62 13.27
N GLY A 120 -26.53 1.59 12.06
CA GLY A 120 -26.90 0.36 11.32
C GLY A 120 -25.76 -0.59 10.90
N ASN A 121 -24.58 -0.43 11.50
CA ASN A 121 -23.36 -1.24 11.35
C ASN A 121 -22.95 -1.92 12.68
N ALA A 122 -23.87 -2.06 13.64
CA ALA A 122 -23.62 -2.76 14.90
C ALA A 122 -23.11 -4.19 14.62
N GLY A 123 -22.00 -4.57 15.27
CA GLY A 123 -21.34 -5.86 15.06
C GLY A 123 -20.29 -5.91 13.94
N LYS A 124 -19.76 -4.75 13.51
CA LYS A 124 -18.60 -4.64 12.62
C LYS A 124 -17.38 -4.12 13.39
N TRP A 125 -16.19 -4.53 12.96
CA TRP A 125 -14.92 -4.09 13.55
C TRP A 125 -14.14 -3.22 12.57
N ILE A 126 -13.52 -2.15 13.04
CA ILE A 126 -12.63 -1.30 12.23
C ILE A 126 -11.19 -1.52 12.66
N VAL A 127 -10.32 -1.71 11.66
CA VAL A 127 -8.88 -1.78 11.85
C VAL A 127 -8.31 -0.40 12.16
N THR A 128 -7.75 -0.24 13.35
CA THR A 128 -7.13 1.03 13.78
C THR A 128 -5.60 1.01 13.66
N GLY A 129 -5.01 -0.12 13.30
CA GLY A 129 -3.56 -0.28 13.15
C GLY A 129 -3.08 -0.21 11.71
N HIS A 130 -1.80 0.10 11.56
CA HIS A 130 -1.07 -0.06 10.29
C HIS A 130 -0.35 -1.41 10.17
N LYS A 131 -0.36 -2.20 11.24
CA LYS A 131 0.31 -3.49 11.34
C LYS A 131 -0.64 -4.50 11.97
N GLY A 132 -0.63 -5.70 11.42
CA GLY A 132 -1.43 -6.81 11.89
C GLY A 132 -1.97 -7.59 10.71
N ASP A 133 -2.08 -8.89 10.91
CA ASP A 133 -2.54 -9.81 9.89
C ASP A 133 -3.87 -10.44 10.32
N LEU A 134 -4.68 -10.79 9.34
CA LEU A 134 -5.88 -11.59 9.46
C LEU A 134 -5.56 -12.98 8.91
N GLU A 135 -5.60 -13.97 9.79
CA GLU A 135 -5.26 -15.35 9.48
C GLU A 135 -6.52 -16.22 9.44
N LEU A 136 -6.59 -17.08 8.43
CA LEU A 136 -7.63 -18.09 8.29
C LEU A 136 -7.00 -19.45 8.61
N VAL A 137 -7.45 -20.05 9.70
CA VAL A 137 -6.85 -21.21 10.34
C VAL A 137 -7.79 -22.40 10.15
N ASP A 138 -7.24 -23.55 9.76
CA ASP A 138 -8.00 -24.79 9.61
C ASP A 138 -8.35 -25.42 10.98
N ASP A 139 -9.18 -26.46 10.99
CA ASP A 139 -9.57 -27.20 12.21
C ASP A 139 -8.35 -27.79 12.96
N GLU A 140 -7.25 -28.03 12.23
CA GLU A 140 -5.98 -28.53 12.76
C GLU A 140 -5.05 -27.42 13.30
N GLY A 141 -5.50 -26.17 13.34
CA GLY A 141 -4.72 -25.05 13.88
C GLY A 141 -3.62 -24.52 12.94
N ARG A 142 -3.60 -24.96 11.68
CA ARG A 142 -2.64 -24.52 10.65
C ARG A 142 -3.17 -23.29 9.92
N THR A 143 -2.39 -22.23 9.83
CA THR A 143 -2.74 -21.03 9.03
C THR A 143 -2.69 -21.37 7.54
N ARG A 144 -3.85 -21.34 6.88
CA ARG A 144 -4.00 -21.58 5.43
C ARG A 144 -3.74 -20.31 4.63
N HIS A 145 -4.34 -19.20 5.07
CA HIS A 145 -4.25 -17.92 4.40
C HIS A 145 -3.98 -16.81 5.39
N ARG A 146 -3.12 -15.87 4.97
CA ARG A 146 -2.83 -14.64 5.69
C ARG A 146 -3.20 -13.45 4.81
N TYR A 147 -4.03 -12.57 5.34
CA TYR A 147 -4.44 -11.31 4.72
C TYR A 147 -3.91 -10.15 5.56
N SER A 148 -3.60 -9.02 4.93
CA SER A 148 -3.17 -7.80 5.63
C SER A 148 -4.21 -6.70 5.39
N PRO A 149 -5.25 -6.58 6.24
CA PRO A 149 -6.25 -5.53 6.11
C PRO A 149 -5.60 -4.13 6.18
N PRO A 150 -5.97 -3.19 5.28
CA PRO A 150 -5.48 -1.83 5.36
C PRO A 150 -6.10 -1.08 6.55
N TYR A 151 -5.45 0.01 6.98
CA TYR A 151 -5.98 0.91 8.00
C TYR A 151 -7.37 1.44 7.63
N GLY A 152 -8.30 1.37 8.58
CA GLY A 152 -9.70 1.76 8.39
C GLY A 152 -10.52 0.79 7.54
N ALA A 153 -10.03 -0.42 7.29
CA ALA A 153 -10.85 -1.50 6.78
C ALA A 153 -11.91 -1.92 7.80
N THR A 154 -13.10 -2.22 7.31
CA THR A 154 -14.22 -2.76 8.09
C THR A 154 -14.22 -4.27 7.97
N ILE A 155 -14.00 -4.96 9.08
CA ILE A 155 -14.06 -6.42 9.21
C ILE A 155 -15.49 -6.81 9.59
N HIS A 156 -16.03 -7.81 8.91
CA HIS A 156 -17.41 -8.30 9.11
C HIS A 156 -17.48 -9.53 10.03
N VAL A 157 -16.34 -10.07 10.42
CA VAL A 157 -16.21 -11.32 11.17
C VAL A 157 -15.52 -11.08 12.52
N ALA A 158 -15.95 -11.77 13.58
CA ALA A 158 -15.34 -11.66 14.90
C ALA A 158 -14.03 -12.46 15.00
N ASP A 159 -13.17 -12.10 15.97
CA ASP A 159 -11.97 -12.90 16.26
C ASP A 159 -12.40 -14.26 16.84
N GLY A 160 -11.92 -15.35 16.26
CA GLY A 160 -12.34 -16.71 16.59
C GLY A 160 -13.70 -17.13 16.01
N ALA A 161 -14.26 -16.38 15.05
CA ALA A 161 -15.45 -16.83 14.32
C ALA A 161 -15.09 -17.85 13.23
N ASN A 162 -15.96 -18.84 13.01
CA ASN A 162 -15.86 -19.76 11.88
C ASN A 162 -16.44 -19.09 10.63
N VAL A 163 -15.76 -19.19 9.49
CA VAL A 163 -16.20 -18.62 8.21
C VAL A 163 -16.29 -19.69 7.14
N GLU A 164 -17.23 -19.49 6.23
CA GLU A 164 -17.40 -20.33 5.04
C GLU A 164 -16.69 -19.72 3.82
N GLU A 165 -16.32 -20.57 2.87
CA GLU A 165 -15.77 -20.16 1.58
C GLU A 165 -16.72 -19.20 0.87
N GLY A 166 -16.20 -18.06 0.42
CA GLY A 166 -16.96 -17.00 -0.23
C GLY A 166 -17.55 -15.95 0.72
N GLN A 167 -17.47 -16.13 2.04
CA GLN A 167 -17.93 -15.14 3.01
C GLN A 167 -17.01 -13.89 3.01
N PRO A 168 -17.54 -12.65 3.01
CA PRO A 168 -16.72 -11.45 3.07
C PRO A 168 -16.01 -11.33 4.42
N LEU A 169 -14.69 -11.23 4.39
CA LEU A 169 -13.86 -11.07 5.59
C LEU A 169 -13.78 -9.60 5.99
N PHE A 170 -13.34 -8.75 5.05
CA PHE A 170 -13.23 -7.31 5.28
C PHE A 170 -13.42 -6.53 3.97
N GLU A 171 -13.87 -5.29 4.13
CA GLU A 171 -14.05 -4.30 3.08
C GLU A 171 -13.29 -3.02 3.39
N TRP A 172 -12.87 -2.29 2.37
CA TRP A 172 -12.24 -0.99 2.54
C TRP A 172 -12.64 -0.05 1.42
N ASP A 173 -12.52 1.25 1.68
CA ASP A 173 -12.71 2.26 0.64
C ASP A 173 -11.45 2.36 -0.21
N THR A 174 -11.58 2.01 -1.50
CA THR A 174 -10.48 2.12 -2.47
C THR A 174 -10.12 3.58 -2.77
N TYR A 175 -11.11 4.46 -2.76
CA TYR A 175 -10.97 5.85 -3.18
C TYR A 175 -10.57 6.78 -2.04
N ASN A 176 -10.83 6.38 -0.80
CA ASN A 176 -10.57 7.23 0.36
C ASN A 176 -9.77 6.50 1.43
N THR A 177 -8.78 7.18 2.01
CA THR A 177 -8.18 6.77 3.28
C THR A 177 -8.96 7.44 4.41
N PRO A 178 -9.66 6.68 5.27
CA PRO A 178 -10.32 7.26 6.44
C PRO A 178 -9.29 7.70 7.49
N ILE A 179 -9.64 8.73 8.26
CA ILE A 179 -9.00 9.11 9.52
C ILE A 179 -10.01 8.76 10.62
N LEU A 180 -9.60 7.97 11.59
CA LEU A 180 -10.47 7.44 12.64
C LEU A 180 -9.93 7.72 14.03
N THR A 181 -10.82 7.72 15.02
CA THR A 181 -10.49 7.96 16.42
C THR A 181 -10.16 6.67 17.14
N GLU A 182 -9.13 6.67 17.98
CA GLU A 182 -8.77 5.49 18.78
C GLU A 182 -9.35 5.51 20.20
N ARG A 183 -9.97 6.63 20.59
CA ARG A 183 -10.45 6.90 21.94
C ARG A 183 -11.83 7.55 21.88
N ASN A 184 -12.62 7.27 22.90
CA ASN A 184 -13.91 7.92 23.11
C ASN A 184 -13.68 9.34 23.63
N GLY A 185 -14.45 10.31 23.13
CA GLY A 185 -14.36 11.68 23.61
C GLY A 185 -15.23 12.65 22.82
N THR A 186 -15.00 13.93 23.06
CA THR A 186 -15.62 15.02 22.30
C THR A 186 -14.59 15.61 21.35
N VAL A 187 -15.00 15.84 20.11
CA VAL A 187 -14.14 16.41 19.10
C VAL A 187 -14.02 17.92 19.28
N ARG A 188 -12.79 18.42 19.20
CA ARG A 188 -12.47 19.84 19.10
C ARG A 188 -11.66 20.10 17.85
N PHE A 189 -12.10 21.08 17.06
CA PHE A 189 -11.36 21.55 15.90
C PHE A 189 -10.28 22.54 16.31
N GLY A 190 -9.07 22.34 15.79
CA GLY A 190 -7.92 23.23 15.97
C GLY A 190 -7.47 23.80 14.63
N ASP A 191 -7.32 25.13 14.56
CA ASP A 191 -6.93 25.87 13.34
C ASP A 191 -7.83 25.67 12.11
N ILE A 192 -9.05 25.16 12.33
CA ILE A 192 -10.10 25.02 11.33
C ILE A 192 -10.97 26.28 11.37
N LYS A 193 -10.81 27.16 10.36
CA LYS A 193 -11.55 28.42 10.22
C LYS A 193 -12.27 28.45 8.89
N GLU A 194 -13.57 28.73 8.91
CA GLU A 194 -14.38 28.86 7.71
C GLU A 194 -13.79 29.89 6.74
N ARG A 195 -13.79 29.56 5.44
CA ARG A 195 -13.26 30.36 4.33
C ARG A 195 -11.74 30.59 4.32
N VAL A 196 -11.01 30.19 5.36
CA VAL A 196 -9.54 30.26 5.42
C VAL A 196 -8.96 28.88 5.21
N THR A 197 -9.23 27.94 6.13
CA THR A 197 -8.71 26.56 6.07
C THR A 197 -9.78 25.54 5.70
N VAL A 198 -11.04 25.94 5.58
CA VAL A 198 -12.15 25.08 5.12
C VAL A 198 -12.90 25.74 3.98
N ARG A 199 -13.26 24.93 2.98
CA ARG A 199 -14.16 25.29 1.90
C ARG A 199 -15.28 24.28 1.77
N ASP A 200 -16.50 24.78 1.61
CA ASP A 200 -17.65 23.96 1.24
C ASP A 200 -17.57 23.64 -0.26
N VAL A 201 -17.49 22.35 -0.57
CA VAL A 201 -17.54 21.83 -1.93
C VAL A 201 -18.85 21.07 -2.09
N LEU A 202 -19.58 21.36 -3.16
CA LEU A 202 -20.73 20.57 -3.54
C LEU A 202 -20.24 19.30 -4.22
N ASP A 203 -20.61 18.14 -3.68
CA ASP A 203 -20.35 16.87 -4.34
C ASP A 203 -21.38 16.68 -5.46
N GLU A 204 -20.92 16.69 -6.71
CA GLU A 204 -21.77 16.56 -7.91
C GLU A 204 -22.52 15.23 -7.97
N ASN A 205 -22.06 14.19 -7.27
CA ASN A 205 -22.71 12.88 -7.27
C ASN A 205 -23.84 12.77 -6.24
N THR A 206 -23.66 13.39 -5.08
CA THR A 206 -24.59 13.25 -3.94
C THR A 206 -25.47 14.48 -3.73
N GLY A 207 -25.11 15.63 -4.32
CA GLY A 207 -25.78 16.91 -4.11
C GLY A 207 -25.58 17.47 -2.70
N LEU A 208 -24.79 16.80 -1.85
CA LEU A 208 -24.50 17.22 -0.49
C LEU A 208 -23.29 18.15 -0.47
N ARG A 209 -23.34 19.13 0.44
CA ARG A 209 -22.19 20.00 0.71
C ARG A 209 -21.24 19.28 1.66
N GLN A 210 -20.00 19.13 1.24
CA GLN A 210 -18.93 18.55 2.04
C GLN A 210 -17.89 19.63 2.38
N GLN A 211 -17.45 19.64 3.63
CA GLN A 211 -16.38 20.53 4.08
C GLN A 211 -15.02 19.91 3.75
N VAL A 212 -14.22 20.62 2.96
CA VAL A 212 -12.88 20.18 2.53
C VAL A 212 -11.82 21.12 3.08
N ILE A 213 -10.76 20.56 3.66
CA ILE A 213 -9.61 21.30 4.16
C ILE A 213 -8.79 21.87 2.99
N VAL A 214 -8.45 23.15 3.06
CA VAL A 214 -7.63 23.87 2.09
C VAL A 214 -6.39 24.42 2.79
N ASP A 215 -5.26 24.48 2.09
CA ASP A 215 -4.04 25.07 2.64
C ASP A 215 -4.22 26.56 2.87
N ASP A 216 -3.73 27.05 3.99
CA ASP A 216 -3.63 28.48 4.21
C ASP A 216 -2.52 29.06 3.32
N LYS A 217 -2.78 30.21 2.69
CA LYS A 217 -1.79 30.84 1.78
C LYS A 217 -0.51 31.24 2.50
N GLU A 218 -0.61 31.57 3.80
CA GLU A 218 0.51 32.00 4.64
C GLU A 218 1.15 30.84 5.41
N LYS A 219 0.56 29.63 5.34
CA LYS A 219 1.01 28.40 6.02
C LYS A 219 1.20 28.55 7.53
N VAL A 220 0.46 29.46 8.15
CA VAL A 220 0.54 29.71 9.59
C VAL A 220 -0.34 28.74 10.37
N LEU A 221 -1.49 28.38 9.80
CA LEU A 221 -2.50 27.53 10.43
C LEU A 221 -2.28 26.06 10.07
N GLN A 222 -2.34 25.19 11.08
CA GLN A 222 -2.20 23.73 10.91
C GLN A 222 -3.51 23.05 11.29
N PRO A 223 -4.45 22.86 10.35
CA PRO A 223 -5.76 22.29 10.67
C PRO A 223 -5.61 20.89 11.26
N HIS A 224 -6.24 20.66 12.40
CA HIS A 224 -6.20 19.39 13.13
C HIS A 224 -7.48 19.14 13.92
N ILE A 225 -7.70 17.88 14.28
CA ILE A 225 -8.79 17.43 15.14
C ILE A 225 -8.19 16.89 16.43
N ASP A 226 -8.60 17.47 17.56
CA ASP A 226 -8.27 16.98 18.89
C ASP A 226 -9.47 16.22 19.47
N VAL A 227 -9.21 15.08 20.10
CA VAL A 227 -10.23 14.36 20.88
C VAL A 227 -10.01 14.65 22.35
N ILE A 228 -11.06 15.15 23.02
CA ILE A 228 -11.01 15.61 24.41
C ILE A 228 -11.78 14.64 25.30
N GLY A 229 -11.15 14.24 26.40
CA GLY A 229 -11.76 13.38 27.40
C GLY A 229 -12.70 14.14 28.34
N ALA A 230 -13.47 13.40 29.15
CA ALA A 230 -14.43 13.98 30.09
C ALA A 230 -13.80 14.95 31.12
N ALA A 231 -12.52 14.81 31.43
CA ALA A 231 -11.78 15.70 32.35
C ALA A 231 -11.03 16.83 31.63
N GLY A 232 -11.34 17.09 30.36
CA GLY A 232 -10.79 18.22 29.60
C GLY A 232 -9.37 18.02 29.06
N GLN A 233 -8.72 16.87 29.33
CA GLN A 233 -7.44 16.53 28.71
C GLN A 233 -7.61 16.14 27.24
N ARG A 234 -6.63 16.53 26.42
CA ARG A 234 -6.50 16.06 25.03
C ARG A 234 -6.01 14.62 25.03
N LEU A 235 -6.86 13.70 24.56
CA LEU A 235 -6.58 12.26 24.48
C LEU A 235 -5.88 11.88 23.18
N ALA A 236 -6.21 12.55 22.07
CA ALA A 236 -5.62 12.29 20.76
C ALA A 236 -5.56 13.57 19.92
N HIS A 237 -4.63 13.61 18.97
CA HIS A 237 -4.39 14.72 18.05
C HIS A 237 -4.22 14.16 16.63
N TYR A 238 -5.06 14.61 15.71
CA TYR A 238 -5.11 14.14 14.33
C TYR A 238 -4.90 15.32 13.38
N PRO A 239 -3.69 15.47 12.79
CA PRO A 239 -3.45 16.52 11.80
C PRO A 239 -4.25 16.24 10.52
N LEU A 240 -4.85 17.28 9.94
CA LEU A 240 -5.61 17.18 8.71
C LEU A 240 -4.80 17.73 7.54
N PRO A 241 -4.41 16.89 6.57
CA PRO A 241 -3.78 17.39 5.36
C PRO A 241 -4.80 18.11 4.46
N THR A 242 -4.27 18.86 3.51
CA THR A 242 -5.06 19.54 2.48
C THR A 242 -5.81 18.52 1.63
N GLY A 243 -7.07 18.82 1.32
CA GLY A 243 -7.96 17.89 0.62
C GLY A 243 -8.66 16.85 1.49
N ALA A 244 -8.44 16.85 2.82
CA ALA A 244 -9.23 16.04 3.74
C ALA A 244 -10.69 16.55 3.79
N MET A 245 -11.64 15.62 3.69
CA MET A 245 -13.07 15.85 3.80
C MET A 245 -13.52 15.58 5.23
N LEU A 246 -14.14 16.56 5.87
CA LEU A 246 -14.68 16.43 7.22
C LEU A 246 -16.04 15.72 7.18
N LEU A 247 -16.23 14.74 8.08
CA LEU A 247 -17.48 13.98 8.21
C LEU A 247 -18.28 14.35 9.46
N ILE A 248 -17.62 14.97 10.43
CA ILE A 248 -18.16 15.34 11.73
C ILE A 248 -18.09 16.85 11.94
N LYS A 249 -18.79 17.35 12.95
CA LYS A 249 -18.77 18.76 13.36
C LYS A 249 -17.99 18.96 14.65
N ASP A 250 -17.59 20.20 14.90
CA ASP A 250 -16.97 20.60 16.16
C ASP A 250 -17.93 20.37 17.33
N GLY A 251 -17.46 19.73 18.40
CA GLY A 251 -18.26 19.38 19.57
C GLY A 251 -19.01 18.05 19.49
N ASP A 252 -18.92 17.30 18.38
CA ASP A 252 -19.54 15.99 18.28
C ASP A 252 -18.91 14.99 19.25
N LYS A 253 -19.74 14.11 19.84
CA LYS A 253 -19.27 12.98 20.64
C LYS A 253 -18.91 11.84 19.70
N VAL A 254 -17.70 11.31 19.85
CA VAL A 254 -17.18 10.21 19.03
C VAL A 254 -16.78 9.04 19.92
N THR A 255 -17.06 7.84 19.42
CA THR A 255 -16.54 6.59 19.98
C THR A 255 -15.28 6.19 19.22
N ALA A 256 -14.48 5.31 19.81
CA ALA A 256 -13.33 4.71 19.14
C ALA A 256 -13.80 3.93 17.90
N GLY A 257 -13.09 4.07 16.79
CA GLY A 257 -13.46 3.54 15.47
C GLY A 257 -14.26 4.52 14.62
N THR A 258 -14.76 5.63 15.15
CA THR A 258 -15.52 6.62 14.36
C THR A 258 -14.63 7.30 13.33
N VAL A 259 -15.07 7.36 12.07
CA VAL A 259 -14.36 8.05 10.99
C VAL A 259 -14.63 9.55 11.07
N VAL A 260 -13.60 10.34 11.36
CA VAL A 260 -13.70 11.81 11.53
C VAL A 260 -13.49 12.57 10.23
N ALA A 261 -12.62 12.04 9.36
CA ALA A 261 -12.33 12.64 8.07
C ALA A 261 -11.95 11.57 7.05
N LYS A 262 -12.03 11.92 5.76
CA LYS A 262 -11.61 11.07 4.65
C LYS A 262 -10.67 11.84 3.73
N ILE A 263 -9.57 11.21 3.34
CA ILE A 263 -8.65 11.77 2.36
C ILE A 263 -8.85 11.02 1.05
N ARG A 264 -9.11 11.73 -0.06
CA ARG A 264 -9.09 11.07 -1.37
C ARG A 264 -7.70 10.52 -1.63
N ARG A 265 -7.63 9.23 -1.93
CA ARG A 265 -6.42 8.62 -2.45
C ARG A 265 -6.21 9.15 -3.85
N ASP A 266 -5.04 9.71 -4.09
CA ASP A 266 -4.51 9.86 -5.43
C ASP A 266 -4.22 8.45 -5.93
N ILE A 267 -5.26 7.75 -6.39
CA ILE A 267 -5.09 6.56 -7.20
C ILE A 267 -4.46 7.09 -8.49
N SER A 268 -3.12 7.14 -8.48
CA SER A 268 -2.33 7.25 -9.70
C SER A 268 -2.78 6.07 -10.52
N LYS A 269 -3.75 6.29 -11.42
CA LYS A 269 -4.32 5.27 -12.29
C LYS A 269 -3.11 4.54 -12.87
N THR A 270 -2.83 3.32 -12.41
CA THR A 270 -1.71 2.52 -12.93
C THR A 270 -1.98 2.08 -14.38
N ARG A 271 -3.01 2.64 -15.01
CA ARG A 271 -3.33 2.50 -16.42
C ARG A 271 -2.89 3.68 -17.26
N ASP A 272 -2.38 4.77 -16.68
CA ASP A 272 -1.82 5.87 -17.47
C ASP A 272 -0.32 5.66 -17.72
N ILE A 273 -0.06 4.68 -18.58
CA ILE A 273 1.27 4.26 -19.04
C ILE A 273 2.00 5.43 -19.71
N THR A 274 1.25 6.43 -20.21
CA THR A 274 1.79 7.64 -20.84
C THR A 274 2.49 8.56 -19.85
N GLY A 275 2.01 8.67 -18.60
CA GLY A 275 2.65 9.46 -17.55
C GLY A 275 3.91 8.81 -16.97
N GLY A 276 4.06 7.50 -17.13
CA GLY A 276 5.17 6.71 -16.57
C GLY A 276 6.40 6.58 -17.48
N LEU A 277 6.23 6.65 -18.80
CA LEU A 277 7.33 6.52 -19.78
C LEU A 277 8.49 7.52 -19.57
N PRO A 278 8.25 8.82 -19.29
CA PRO A 278 9.33 9.74 -18.93
C PRO A 278 10.13 9.26 -17.72
N ARG A 279 9.46 8.67 -16.73
CA ARG A 279 10.08 8.15 -15.50
C ARG A 279 10.85 6.86 -15.73
N VAL A 280 10.36 5.96 -16.59
CA VAL A 280 11.11 4.78 -17.06
C VAL A 280 12.37 5.20 -17.79
N SER A 281 12.29 6.24 -18.62
CA SER A 281 13.46 6.79 -19.32
C SER A 281 14.50 7.39 -18.36
N GLU A 282 14.06 8.06 -17.29
CA GLU A 282 14.93 8.60 -16.24
C GLU A 282 15.66 7.49 -15.49
N LEU A 283 14.96 6.39 -15.17
CA LEU A 283 15.53 5.21 -14.51
C LEU A 283 16.59 4.53 -15.39
N LEU A 284 16.32 4.34 -16.68
CA LEU A 284 17.26 3.73 -17.63
C LEU A 284 18.48 4.61 -17.91
N ARG A 285 18.32 5.94 -17.84
CA ARG A 285 19.41 6.91 -17.99
C ARG A 285 20.22 7.13 -16.71
N SER A 286 19.83 6.51 -15.59
CA SER A 286 20.47 6.67 -14.27
C SER A 286 20.66 8.14 -13.89
N SER A 287 19.70 9.01 -14.26
CA SER A 287 19.79 10.43 -13.96
C SER A 287 19.60 10.65 -12.46
N SER A 288 20.50 11.40 -11.82
CA SER A 288 20.35 11.78 -10.42
C SER A 288 19.22 12.79 -10.27
N ARG A 289 18.23 12.53 -9.41
CA ARG A 289 17.17 13.50 -9.08
C ARG A 289 17.76 14.84 -8.67
N THR A 290 17.16 15.94 -9.13
CA THR A 290 17.50 17.31 -8.73
C THR A 290 17.38 17.56 -7.21
N ARG A 291 16.55 16.77 -6.51
CA ARG A 291 16.50 16.69 -5.04
C ARG A 291 16.75 15.24 -4.61
N THR A 292 17.98 14.94 -4.21
CA THR A 292 18.35 13.63 -3.65
C THR A 292 18.04 13.56 -2.16
N ALA A 293 17.43 12.46 -1.72
CA ALA A 293 17.39 12.13 -0.29
C ALA A 293 18.81 11.73 0.14
N ARG A 294 19.32 12.35 1.20
CA ARG A 294 20.63 12.00 1.76
C ARG A 294 20.52 10.68 2.50
N ILE A 295 21.14 9.63 1.95
CA ILE A 295 21.34 8.37 2.66
C ILE A 295 22.53 8.56 3.60
N ALA A 296 22.35 8.30 4.89
CA ALA A 296 23.41 8.44 5.88
C ALA A 296 24.53 7.44 5.56
N SER A 297 25.75 7.95 5.36
CA SER A 297 26.96 7.14 5.30
C SER A 297 27.74 7.31 6.60
N THR A 298 28.25 6.21 7.13
CA THR A 298 29.02 6.15 8.39
C THR A 298 30.42 6.78 8.30
N TRP A 299 30.81 7.31 7.14
CA TRP A 299 32.14 7.88 6.89
C TRP A 299 32.15 9.41 7.04
N CYS A 300 32.59 9.90 8.20
CA CYS A 300 32.77 11.33 8.45
C CYS A 300 34.12 11.79 7.81
N ARG A 301 34.08 12.32 6.58
CA ARG A 301 35.26 12.99 5.98
C ARG A 301 35.44 14.36 6.61
N ARG A 302 36.62 14.64 7.19
CA ARG A 302 37.05 16.02 7.52
C ARG A 302 37.04 16.84 6.22
N ALA A 303 36.25 17.91 6.20
CA ALA A 303 36.01 18.71 5.00
C ALA A 303 36.60 20.12 5.11
N SER A 304 37.35 20.52 4.08
CA SER A 304 37.64 21.91 3.74
C SER A 304 36.57 22.42 2.75
N THR A 305 35.54 23.11 3.25
CA THR A 305 34.80 24.25 2.62
C THR A 305 33.39 24.42 3.22
N TRP A 306 32.99 25.69 3.31
CA TRP A 306 31.76 26.24 3.87
C TRP A 306 30.62 26.24 2.84
N SER A 307 29.52 25.52 3.06
CA SER A 307 28.20 25.80 2.43
C SER A 307 27.08 24.88 2.92
N SER A 308 27.38 23.66 3.38
CA SER A 308 26.37 22.70 3.86
C SER A 308 26.40 22.51 5.39
N ARG A 309 25.23 22.52 6.07
CA ARG A 309 25.11 22.07 7.47
C ARG A 309 25.61 20.62 7.58
N LYS A 310 26.58 20.40 8.46
CA LYS A 310 27.20 19.09 8.71
C LYS A 310 26.37 18.33 9.75
N VAL A 311 25.97 17.11 9.42
CA VAL A 311 25.38 16.14 10.36
C VAL A 311 26.28 14.90 10.30
N CYS A 312 27.10 14.65 11.33
CA CYS A 312 27.81 13.37 11.47
C CYS A 312 27.02 12.49 12.44
N MET A 313 26.72 11.27 12.00
CA MET A 313 26.09 10.24 12.83
C MET A 313 27.19 9.27 13.26
N SER A 314 27.50 9.23 14.55
CA SER A 314 28.34 8.18 15.14
C SER A 314 27.47 6.98 15.47
N ALA A 315 27.78 5.80 14.93
CA ALA A 315 27.18 4.56 15.42
C ALA A 315 27.63 4.34 16.88
N PRO A 316 26.73 3.98 17.81
CA PRO A 316 27.16 3.51 19.12
C PRO A 316 28.02 2.25 18.92
N ALA A 317 29.22 2.25 19.50
CA ALA A 317 30.03 1.05 19.56
C ALA A 317 29.23 -0.01 20.34
N SER A 318 28.94 -1.13 19.68
CA SER A 318 28.40 -2.33 20.33
C SER A 318 29.40 -2.78 21.39
N ALA A 319 28.99 -2.80 22.64
CA ALA A 319 29.65 -3.53 23.73
C ALA A 319 29.41 -5.03 23.59
#